data_AF-A0A8T5LS12-F1
#
_entry.id   AF-A0A8T5LS12-F1
#
_cell.length_a   1.000
_cell.length_b   1.000
_cell.length_c   1.000
_cell.angle_alpha   90.00
_cell.angle_beta   90.00
_cell.angle_gamma   90.00
#
_symmetry.space_group_name_H-M   'P 1'
#
loop_
_entity.id
_entity.type
_entity.pdbx_description
1 polymer ?
#
loop_
_entity_poly.entity_id
_entity_poly.type
_entity_poly.pdbx_seq_one_letter_code
_entity_poly.pdbx_strand_id
1 'polypeptide(L)'
;MEEFSYMLAPIEDMTDSCFRTMCHKYGADLTFTELMRFQSLAKNNKPSWDRIKLDDDTPTVIQLIGSREQFLKKFLKMFNPEKGFKGFNLNLGCPAPNFVNQGVGCAMIKRITKTKKLADIIKDHSFEVSIKMRLGLNQYEKEKKVYLNLIDAVDAAFFIIH
;
A
#
# COMPACT_ATOMS: atom_id res chain seq x y z
N MET A 1 -17.58 -21.36 9.35
CA MET A 1 -16.17 -21.11 9.71
C MET A 1 -15.77 -19.89 8.93
N GLU A 2 -15.35 -18.80 9.59
CA GLU A 2 -14.87 -17.61 8.90
C GLU A 2 -13.66 -18.01 8.03
N GLU A 3 -13.75 -17.74 6.74
CA GLU A 3 -12.77 -18.11 5.72
C GLU A 3 -11.55 -17.19 5.90
N PHE A 4 -10.46 -17.73 6.46
CA PHE A 4 -9.21 -16.97 6.59
C PHE A 4 -8.64 -16.70 5.20
N SER A 5 -8.46 -15.42 4.85
CA SER A 5 -7.80 -15.05 3.59
C SER A 5 -6.28 -15.11 3.72
N TYR A 6 -5.63 -15.88 2.86
CA TYR A 6 -4.18 -15.90 2.69
C TYR A 6 -3.74 -14.80 1.74
N MET A 7 -2.85 -13.92 2.21
CA MET A 7 -2.38 -12.77 1.45
C MET A 7 -0.89 -12.89 1.13
N LEU A 8 -0.52 -12.80 -0.15
CA LEU A 8 0.89 -12.72 -0.54
C LEU A 8 1.45 -11.34 -0.15
N ALA A 9 2.45 -11.30 0.73
CA ALA A 9 3.09 -10.05 1.11
C ALA A 9 3.79 -9.36 -0.08
N PRO A 10 3.77 -8.02 -0.17
CA PRO A 10 4.53 -7.29 -1.18
C PRO A 10 6.03 -7.35 -0.88
N ILE A 11 6.82 -7.79 -1.85
CA ILE A 11 8.27 -7.94 -1.75
C ILE A 11 8.91 -7.31 -2.99
N GLU A 12 9.72 -6.28 -2.76
CA GLU A 12 10.49 -5.60 -3.80
C GLU A 12 11.36 -6.61 -4.57
N ASP A 13 11.41 -6.47 -5.89
CA ASP A 13 12.13 -7.29 -6.87
C ASP A 13 11.70 -8.78 -6.89
N MET A 14 10.54 -9.12 -6.32
CA MET A 14 10.03 -10.49 -6.24
C MET A 14 8.54 -10.61 -6.65
N THR A 15 7.66 -9.76 -6.12
CA THR A 15 6.21 -9.86 -6.37
C THR A 15 5.79 -9.21 -7.68
N ASP A 16 6.44 -9.59 -8.77
CA ASP A 16 6.05 -9.26 -10.13
C ASP A 16 4.73 -9.97 -10.53
N SER A 17 4.24 -9.67 -11.73
CA SER A 17 2.97 -10.21 -12.23
C SER A 17 2.97 -11.74 -12.25
N CYS A 18 3.99 -12.36 -12.84
CA CYS A 18 4.14 -13.81 -12.95
C CYS A 18 4.14 -14.50 -11.57
N PHE A 19 4.88 -13.95 -10.61
CA PHE A 19 4.96 -14.51 -9.26
C PHE A 19 3.61 -14.42 -8.53
N ARG A 20 2.90 -13.28 -8.66
CA ARG A 20 1.56 -13.12 -8.08
C ARG A 20 0.57 -14.13 -8.67
N THR A 21 0.54 -14.30 -9.99
CA THR A 21 -0.31 -15.30 -10.67
C THR A 21 -0.05 -16.70 -10.13
N MET A 22 1.24 -17.07 -9.97
CA MET A 22 1.61 -18.37 -9.42
C MET A 22 1.15 -18.52 -7.97
N CYS A 23 1.41 -17.55 -7.10
CA CYS A 23 0.95 -17.62 -5.71
C CYS A 23 -0.58 -17.70 -5.61
N HIS A 24 -1.31 -16.97 -6.44
CA HIS A 24 -2.77 -17.05 -6.48
C HIS A 24 -3.24 -18.45 -6.87
N LYS A 25 -2.66 -19.02 -7.94
CA LYS A 25 -2.96 -20.39 -8.38
C LYS A 25 -2.73 -21.46 -7.30
N TYR A 26 -1.80 -21.22 -6.37
CA TYR A 26 -1.46 -22.14 -5.28
C TYR A 26 -2.02 -21.73 -3.91
N GLY A 27 -3.01 -20.83 -3.86
CA GLY A 27 -3.83 -20.60 -2.66
C GLY A 27 -3.71 -19.24 -2.00
N ALA A 28 -3.08 -18.23 -2.63
CA ALA A 28 -3.20 -16.84 -2.15
C ALA A 28 -4.52 -16.23 -2.62
N ASP A 29 -5.36 -15.76 -1.71
CA ASP A 29 -6.65 -15.13 -2.02
C ASP A 29 -6.49 -13.68 -2.53
N LEU A 30 -5.45 -13.00 -2.05
CA LEU A 30 -5.13 -11.63 -2.40
C LEU A 30 -3.61 -11.46 -2.54
N THR A 31 -3.18 -10.73 -3.55
CA THR A 31 -1.77 -10.43 -3.79
C THR A 31 -1.52 -8.92 -3.76
N PHE A 32 -0.25 -8.52 -3.68
CA PHE A 32 0.14 -7.12 -3.67
C PHE A 32 1.27 -6.91 -4.67
N THR A 33 1.26 -5.79 -5.37
CA THR A 33 2.41 -5.38 -6.21
C THR A 33 3.63 -5.12 -5.34
N GLU A 34 4.78 -5.00 -5.99
CA GLU A 34 5.95 -4.36 -5.40
C GLU A 34 5.65 -2.92 -4.94
N LEU A 35 6.55 -2.34 -4.13
CA LEU A 35 6.36 -1.03 -3.52
C LEU A 35 6.57 0.10 -4.54
N MET A 36 5.51 0.84 -4.87
CA MET A 36 5.61 1.92 -5.86
C MET A 36 5.52 3.32 -5.26
N ARG A 37 6.45 4.22 -5.64
CA ARG A 37 6.35 5.65 -5.33
C ARG A 37 5.30 6.30 -6.22
N PHE A 38 4.17 6.72 -5.66
CA PHE A 38 3.13 7.42 -6.44
C PHE A 38 3.62 8.75 -7.05
N GLN A 39 4.69 9.34 -6.52
CA GLN A 39 5.33 10.51 -7.14
C GLN A 39 5.94 10.17 -8.52
N SER A 40 6.48 8.97 -8.70
CA SER A 40 7.04 8.53 -9.98
C SER A 40 5.93 8.26 -11.00
N LEU A 41 4.83 7.64 -10.57
CA LEU A 41 3.62 7.43 -11.38
C LEU A 41 3.02 8.76 -11.84
N ALA A 42 2.89 9.73 -10.93
CA ALA A 42 2.40 11.08 -11.25
C ALA A 42 3.30 11.87 -12.21
N LYS A 43 4.57 11.47 -12.37
CA LYS A 43 5.51 12.01 -13.38
C LYS A 43 5.47 11.25 -14.70
N ASN A 44 4.52 10.32 -14.87
CA ASN A 44 4.41 9.45 -16.03
C ASN A 44 5.68 8.63 -16.32
N ASN A 45 6.40 8.22 -15.26
CA ASN A 45 7.59 7.39 -15.44
C ASN A 45 7.17 5.98 -15.90
N LYS A 46 7.46 5.64 -17.16
CA LYS A 46 7.05 4.37 -17.78
C LYS A 46 7.48 3.13 -16.98
N PRO A 47 8.74 2.99 -16.53
CA PRO A 47 9.14 1.85 -15.69
C PRO A 47 8.31 1.69 -14.41
N SER A 48 7.90 2.81 -13.78
CA SER A 48 7.04 2.76 -12.60
C SER A 48 5.63 2.26 -12.91
N TRP A 49 5.09 2.64 -14.08
CA TRP A 49 3.79 2.15 -14.54
C TRP A 49 3.85 0.67 -14.91
N ASP A 50 4.92 0.22 -15.56
CA ASP A 50 5.10 -1.18 -15.92
C ASP A 50 5.13 -2.10 -14.68
N ARG A 51 5.70 -1.63 -13.55
CA ARG A 51 5.75 -2.38 -12.28
C ARG A 51 4.41 -2.53 -11.55
N ILE A 52 3.40 -1.73 -11.89
CA ILE A 52 2.06 -1.81 -11.26
C ILE A 52 1.00 -2.44 -12.17
N LYS A 53 1.38 -2.90 -13.36
CA LYS A 53 0.49 -3.61 -14.28
C LYS A 53 0.03 -4.96 -13.73
N LEU A 54 -1.15 -5.35 -14.17
CA LEU A 54 -1.83 -6.60 -13.88
C LEU A 54 -2.08 -7.33 -15.20
N ASP A 55 -1.21 -8.28 -15.54
CA ASP A 55 -1.29 -8.95 -16.86
C ASP A 55 -2.50 -9.92 -16.98
N ASP A 56 -3.19 -10.19 -15.87
CA ASP A 56 -4.35 -11.09 -15.79
C ASP A 56 -5.41 -10.62 -14.77
N ASP A 57 -6.31 -11.52 -14.35
CA ASP A 57 -7.35 -11.24 -13.36
C ASP A 57 -6.99 -11.65 -11.92
N THR A 58 -5.73 -11.95 -11.65
CA THR A 58 -5.22 -12.24 -10.29
C THR A 58 -5.58 -11.08 -9.35
N PRO A 59 -6.36 -11.34 -8.27
CA PRO A 59 -6.73 -10.32 -7.30
C PRO A 59 -5.49 -9.65 -6.69
N THR A 60 -5.30 -8.38 -7.00
CA THR A 60 -4.08 -7.66 -6.62
C THR A 60 -4.38 -6.25 -6.13
N VAL A 61 -3.73 -5.87 -5.04
CA VAL A 61 -3.72 -4.51 -4.48
C VAL A 61 -2.41 -3.82 -4.85
N ILE A 62 -2.47 -2.60 -5.37
CA ILE A 62 -1.27 -1.83 -5.71
C ILE A 62 -0.71 -1.18 -4.44
N GLN A 63 0.52 -1.53 -4.06
CA GLN A 63 1.17 -0.94 -2.89
C GLN A 63 1.88 0.37 -3.24
N LEU A 64 1.50 1.45 -2.55
CA LEU A 64 1.98 2.79 -2.76
C LEU A 64 2.76 3.34 -1.56
N ILE A 65 3.78 4.15 -1.84
CA ILE A 65 4.51 4.94 -0.84
C ILE A 65 4.69 6.40 -1.24
N GLY A 66 4.49 7.29 -0.27
CA GLY A 66 4.70 8.72 -0.41
C GLY A 66 3.87 9.51 0.61
N SER A 67 4.04 10.84 0.62
CA SER A 67 3.37 11.73 1.58
C SER A 67 2.73 12.98 0.97
N ARG A 68 2.84 13.18 -0.36
CA ARG A 68 2.43 14.41 -1.03
C ARG A 68 1.10 14.22 -1.78
N GLU A 69 0.04 14.75 -1.19
CA GLU A 69 -1.35 14.69 -1.69
C GLU A 69 -1.47 15.10 -3.18
N GLN A 70 -0.77 16.15 -3.60
CA GLN A 70 -0.78 16.61 -5.01
C GLN A 70 -0.36 15.53 -6.01
N PHE A 71 0.61 14.67 -5.66
CA PHE A 71 1.10 13.62 -6.55
C PHE A 71 0.16 12.44 -6.54
N LEU A 72 -0.40 12.08 -5.38
CA LEU A 72 -1.43 11.05 -5.29
C LEU A 72 -2.65 11.41 -6.14
N LYS A 73 -3.18 12.64 -5.99
CA LYS A 73 -4.29 13.13 -6.82
C LYS A 73 -3.98 13.10 -8.31
N LYS A 74 -2.76 13.52 -8.70
CA LYS A 74 -2.36 13.49 -10.11
C LYS A 74 -2.27 12.05 -10.65
N PHE A 75 -1.69 11.13 -9.89
CA PHE A 75 -1.64 9.72 -10.25
C PHE A 75 -3.04 9.13 -10.40
N LEU A 76 -3.93 9.31 -9.42
CA LEU A 76 -5.29 8.74 -9.46
C LEU A 76 -6.11 9.24 -10.65
N LYS A 77 -5.92 10.49 -11.08
CA LYS A 77 -6.54 11.03 -12.31
C LYS A 77 -6.06 10.37 -13.60
N MET A 78 -4.85 9.79 -13.59
CA MET A 78 -4.25 9.11 -14.74
C MET A 78 -4.45 7.59 -14.71
N PHE A 79 -4.88 7.06 -13.56
CA PHE A 79 -4.96 5.62 -13.33
C PHE A 79 -6.27 5.05 -13.87
N ASN A 80 -6.15 4.00 -14.68
CA ASN A 80 -7.28 3.21 -15.15
C ASN A 80 -7.15 1.80 -14.56
N PRO A 81 -8.14 1.33 -13.78
CA PRO A 81 -8.06 0.02 -13.14
C PRO A 81 -8.12 -1.13 -14.17
N GLU A 82 -7.25 -2.11 -13.99
CA GLU A 82 -7.21 -3.35 -14.78
C GLU A 82 -8.05 -4.45 -14.09
N LYS A 83 -8.38 -5.55 -14.79
CA LYS A 83 -9.36 -6.54 -14.33
C LYS A 83 -9.05 -7.15 -12.95
N GLY A 84 -7.78 -7.40 -12.64
CA GLY A 84 -7.34 -7.94 -11.35
C GLY A 84 -7.27 -6.92 -10.20
N PHE A 85 -7.48 -5.63 -10.46
CA PHE A 85 -7.28 -4.58 -9.47
C PHE A 85 -8.32 -4.63 -8.34
N LYS A 86 -7.85 -4.58 -7.08
CA LYS A 86 -8.69 -4.64 -5.87
C LYS A 86 -8.58 -3.42 -4.95
N GLY A 87 -7.82 -2.41 -5.34
CA GLY A 87 -7.62 -1.19 -4.54
C GLY A 87 -6.15 -0.86 -4.31
N PHE A 88 -5.91 0.07 -3.40
CA PHE A 88 -4.57 0.53 -3.05
C PHE A 88 -4.19 0.15 -1.62
N ASN A 89 -2.90 -0.06 -1.40
CA ASN A 89 -2.33 -0.24 -0.07
C ASN A 89 -1.33 0.88 0.21
N LEU A 90 -1.49 1.62 1.30
CA LEU A 90 -0.49 2.58 1.74
C LEU A 90 0.58 1.88 2.57
N ASN A 91 1.84 1.96 2.14
CA ASN A 91 2.98 1.43 2.89
C ASN A 91 3.44 2.42 3.96
N LEU A 92 3.20 2.06 5.21
CA LEU A 92 3.61 2.73 6.43
C LEU A 92 4.57 1.85 7.25
N GLY A 93 5.24 0.87 6.60
CA GLY A 93 6.03 -0.15 7.29
C GLY A 93 7.49 -0.22 6.88
N CYS A 94 7.86 0.32 5.71
CA CYS A 94 9.23 0.25 5.19
C CYS A 94 10.21 1.05 6.07
N PRO A 95 11.26 0.42 6.64
CA PRO A 95 12.25 1.09 7.49
C PRO A 95 13.48 1.60 6.73
N ALA A 96 13.53 1.48 5.40
CA ALA A 96 14.73 1.83 4.66
C ALA A 96 15.10 3.32 4.87
N PRO A 97 16.36 3.66 5.18
CA PRO A 97 16.75 5.00 5.59
C PRO A 97 16.35 6.11 4.60
N ASN A 98 16.39 5.81 3.30
CA ASN A 98 15.99 6.73 2.24
C ASN A 98 14.51 7.15 2.33
N PHE A 99 13.62 6.27 2.78
CA PHE A 99 12.20 6.56 3.00
C PHE A 99 11.98 7.27 4.34
N VAL A 100 12.63 6.79 5.41
CA VAL A 100 12.49 7.36 6.75
C VAL A 100 12.96 8.82 6.78
N ASN A 101 14.10 9.12 6.15
CA ASN A 101 14.65 10.48 6.07
C ASN A 101 13.75 11.44 5.26
N GLN A 102 12.89 10.92 4.38
CA GLN A 102 11.89 11.70 3.65
C GLN A 102 10.54 11.78 4.40
N GLY A 103 10.46 11.22 5.61
CA GLY A 103 9.26 11.18 6.43
C GLY A 103 8.14 10.31 5.84
N VAL A 104 8.49 9.25 5.10
CA VAL A 104 7.58 8.24 4.55
C VAL A 104 7.90 6.83 5.09
N GLY A 105 7.16 5.81 4.68
CA GLY A 105 7.34 4.46 5.24
C GLY A 105 6.96 4.41 6.72
N CYS A 106 7.75 3.76 7.56
CA CYS A 106 7.45 3.65 9.00
C CYS A 106 7.36 5.00 9.73
N ALA A 107 7.99 6.06 9.22
CA ALA A 107 7.88 7.41 9.78
C ALA A 107 6.44 7.98 9.72
N MET A 108 5.58 7.42 8.85
CA MET A 108 4.18 7.85 8.70
C MET A 108 3.27 7.37 9.83
N ILE A 109 3.68 6.40 10.65
CA ILE A 109 2.83 5.83 11.72
C ILE A 109 2.36 6.89 12.72
N LYS A 110 3.18 7.92 12.95
CA LYS A 110 2.87 9.07 13.83
C LYS A 110 2.20 10.24 13.10
N ARG A 111 2.04 10.16 11.77
CA ARG A 111 1.50 11.25 10.92
C ARG A 111 0.05 10.99 10.56
N ILE A 112 -0.78 10.71 11.56
CA ILE A 112 -2.18 10.26 11.42
C ILE A 112 -2.99 11.17 10.49
N THR A 113 -2.96 12.49 10.72
CA THR A 113 -3.67 13.46 9.86
C THR A 113 -3.25 13.36 8.39
N LYS A 114 -1.97 13.07 8.13
CA LYS A 114 -1.48 12.90 6.75
C LYS A 114 -1.96 11.60 6.15
N THR A 115 -1.87 10.49 6.89
CA THR A 115 -2.34 9.18 6.42
C THR A 115 -3.83 9.22 6.13
N LYS A 116 -4.63 9.79 7.03
CA LYS A 116 -6.08 10.00 6.84
C LYS A 116 -6.36 10.74 5.52
N LYS A 117 -5.72 11.88 5.29
CA LYS A 117 -5.88 12.63 4.03
C LYS A 117 -5.53 11.81 2.79
N LEU A 118 -4.50 10.97 2.83
CA LEU A 118 -4.13 10.13 1.68
C LEU A 118 -5.17 9.02 1.45
N ALA A 119 -5.68 8.41 2.51
CA ALA A 119 -6.76 7.43 2.44
C ALA A 119 -8.05 8.04 1.89
N ASP A 120 -8.47 9.19 2.44
CA ASP A 120 -9.66 9.93 1.99
C ASP A 120 -9.56 10.26 0.48
N ILE A 121 -8.41 10.73 0.01
CA ILE A 121 -8.19 11.02 -1.43
C ILE A 121 -8.36 9.77 -2.31
N ILE A 122 -7.95 8.59 -1.84
CA ILE A 122 -8.12 7.34 -2.58
C ILE A 122 -9.60 6.97 -2.62
N LYS A 123 -10.29 7.06 -1.48
CA LYS A 123 -11.73 6.78 -1.37
C LYS A 123 -12.58 7.75 -2.19
N ASP A 124 -12.20 9.02 -2.27
CA ASP A 124 -12.86 10.03 -3.12
C ASP A 124 -12.82 9.66 -4.62
N HIS A 125 -11.86 8.81 -5.04
CA HIS A 125 -11.78 8.26 -6.39
C HIS A 125 -12.50 6.90 -6.51
N SER A 126 -13.34 6.53 -5.55
CA SER A 126 -14.10 5.27 -5.50
C SER A 126 -13.21 4.01 -5.47
N PHE A 127 -12.01 4.11 -4.89
CA PHE A 127 -11.10 3.00 -4.70
C PHE A 127 -11.00 2.60 -3.23
N GLU A 128 -10.90 1.29 -2.97
CA GLU A 128 -10.61 0.77 -1.64
C GLU A 128 -9.17 1.08 -1.23
N VAL A 129 -8.98 1.30 0.07
CA VAL A 129 -7.67 1.57 0.67
C VAL A 129 -7.41 0.68 1.87
N SER A 130 -6.26 0.01 1.87
CA SER A 130 -5.71 -0.73 3.01
C SER A 130 -4.39 -0.11 3.46
N ILE A 131 -3.93 -0.46 4.66
CA ILE A 131 -2.68 0.07 5.23
C ILE A 131 -1.79 -1.07 5.69
N LYS A 132 -0.53 -1.08 5.25
CA LYS A 132 0.50 -1.98 5.80
C LYS A 132 1.46 -1.21 6.70
N MET A 133 1.57 -1.60 7.97
CA MET A 133 2.38 -0.90 8.97
C MET A 133 3.21 -1.87 9.84
N ARG A 134 4.01 -1.31 10.74
CA ARG A 134 4.63 -2.01 11.87
C ARG A 134 4.01 -1.52 13.17
N LEU A 135 4.29 -2.17 14.30
CA LEU A 135 3.79 -1.76 15.62
C LEU A 135 4.39 -0.44 16.17
N GLY A 136 5.49 0.05 15.58
CA GLY A 136 6.20 1.25 16.05
C GLY A 136 7.65 1.30 15.57
N LEU A 137 8.34 2.42 15.79
CA LEU A 137 9.74 2.62 15.38
C LEU A 137 10.75 2.12 16.43
N ASN A 138 10.35 2.04 17.68
CA ASN A 138 11.19 1.60 18.80
C ASN A 138 10.36 0.82 19.83
N GLN A 139 11.02 0.25 20.83
CA GLN A 139 10.37 -0.57 21.84
C GLN A 139 9.32 0.21 22.64
N TYR A 140 9.62 1.46 23.02
CA TYR A 140 8.69 2.33 23.74
C TYR A 140 7.39 2.56 22.96
N GLU A 141 7.48 2.85 21.67
CA GLU A 141 6.31 3.05 20.80
C GLU A 141 5.44 1.80 20.68
N LYS A 142 6.07 0.61 20.61
CA LYS A 142 5.36 -0.68 20.57
C LYS A 142 4.63 -0.95 21.89
N GLU A 143 5.29 -0.73 23.02
CA GLU A 143 4.71 -0.90 24.36
C GLU A 143 3.55 0.06 24.62
N LYS A 144 3.69 1.31 24.16
CA LYS A 144 2.61 2.31 24.21
C LYS A 144 1.54 2.10 23.14
N LYS A 145 1.67 1.08 22.29
CA LYS A 145 0.72 0.70 21.23
C LYS A 145 0.31 1.89 20.36
N VAL A 146 1.25 2.75 20.00
CA VAL A 146 0.96 4.00 19.27
C VAL A 146 0.27 3.79 17.92
N TYR A 147 0.41 2.59 17.35
CA TYR A 147 -0.24 2.18 16.11
C TYR A 147 -1.78 2.15 16.22
N LEU A 148 -2.34 1.95 17.41
CA LEU A 148 -3.80 1.95 17.61
C LEU A 148 -4.42 3.31 17.26
N ASN A 149 -3.73 4.41 17.59
CA ASN A 149 -4.19 5.75 17.24
C ASN A 149 -4.37 5.92 15.72
N LEU A 150 -3.58 5.21 14.90
CA LEU A 150 -3.71 5.22 13.46
C LEU A 150 -4.91 4.38 13.00
N ILE A 151 -5.08 3.19 13.58
CA ILE A 151 -6.20 2.28 13.29
C ILE A 151 -7.52 2.96 13.60
N ASP A 152 -7.64 3.61 14.76
CA ASP A 152 -8.87 4.27 15.20
C ASP A 152 -9.24 5.50 14.35
N ALA A 153 -8.23 6.17 13.77
CA ALA A 153 -8.42 7.45 13.10
C ALA A 153 -8.56 7.36 11.58
N VAL A 154 -8.12 6.26 10.96
CA VAL A 154 -8.10 6.08 9.51
C VAL A 154 -9.09 5.00 9.10
N ASP A 155 -10.07 5.40 8.30
CA ASP A 155 -11.05 4.50 7.71
C ASP A 155 -10.43 3.75 6.52
N ALA A 156 -9.80 2.62 6.81
CA ALA A 156 -9.24 1.69 5.85
C ALA A 156 -10.01 0.37 5.87
N ALA A 157 -10.12 -0.28 4.70
CA ALA A 157 -10.81 -1.57 4.57
C ALA A 157 -10.22 -2.65 5.48
N PHE A 158 -8.88 -2.65 5.62
CA PHE A 158 -8.16 -3.51 6.55
C PHE A 158 -6.75 -2.99 6.81
N PHE A 159 -6.13 -3.51 7.88
CA PHE A 159 -4.76 -3.23 8.29
C PHE A 159 -3.90 -4.49 8.26
N ILE A 160 -2.71 -4.40 7.68
CA ILE A 160 -1.68 -5.44 7.71
C ILE A 160 -0.59 -4.99 8.68
N ILE A 161 -0.33 -5.77 9.71
CA ILE A 161 0.77 -5.55 10.64
C ILE A 161 1.90 -6.51 10.29
N HIS A 162 3.08 -5.98 10.00
CA HIS A 162 4.31 -6.75 9.84
C HIS A 162 4.97 -7.02 11.19
#